data_AF-A0A972VGY6-F1
#
_entry.id   AF-A0A972VGY6-F1
#
_cell.length_a   1.000
_cell.length_b   1.000
_cell.length_c   1.000
_cell.angle_alpha   90.00
_cell.angle_beta   90.00
_cell.angle_gamma   90.00
#
_symmetry.space_group_name_H-M   'P 1'
#
loop_
_entity.id
_entity.type
_entity.pdbx_description
1 polymer ?
#
loop_
_entity_poly.entity_id
_entity_poly.type
_entity_poly.pdbx_seq_one_letter_code
_entity_poly.pdbx_strand_id
1 'polypeptide(L)'
;MLDIKVVLEHAVRQDASDVHINVGMPPIIRHNTELVELPFPAVTQAEALAMVKSMIDDERFARFERERDVDFSSTLPDGHRFRVNAHFQRETAAISFRIIPNQVLDAESLNLPTIVKELTELPRGLVLVTGPTGSGKSTTLAAMIAQI
;
A
#
# COMPACT_ATOMS: atom_id res chain seq x y z
N MET A 1 -9.73 -18.92 -10.61
CA MET A 1 -8.52 -18.35 -10.01
C MET A 1 -8.84 -16.91 -9.66
N LEU A 2 -8.69 -16.52 -8.41
CA LEU A 2 -8.95 -15.15 -7.99
C LEU A 2 -7.88 -14.20 -8.56
N ASP A 3 -8.28 -13.24 -9.39
CA ASP A 3 -7.37 -12.22 -9.91
C ASP A 3 -7.12 -11.14 -8.85
N ILE A 4 -5.85 -10.90 -8.51
CA ILE A 4 -5.47 -9.90 -7.52
C ILE A 4 -5.93 -8.50 -7.92
N LYS A 5 -5.98 -8.18 -9.22
CA LYS A 5 -6.42 -6.86 -9.69
C LYS A 5 -7.85 -6.56 -9.28
N VAL A 6 -8.74 -7.55 -9.40
CA VAL A 6 -10.16 -7.43 -9.00
C VAL A 6 -10.30 -7.16 -7.50
N VAL A 7 -9.47 -7.81 -6.67
CA VAL A 7 -9.44 -7.59 -5.23
C VAL A 7 -8.97 -6.17 -4.90
N LEU A 8 -7.90 -5.71 -5.55
CA LEU A 8 -7.35 -4.36 -5.33
C LEU A 8 -8.32 -3.27 -5.79
N GLU A 9 -8.96 -3.43 -6.95
CA GLU A 9 -10.00 -2.52 -7.44
C GLU A 9 -11.21 -2.44 -6.49
N HIS A 10 -11.56 -3.56 -5.85
CA HIS A 10 -12.62 -3.59 -4.85
C HIS A 10 -12.21 -2.84 -3.58
N ALA A 11 -10.96 -3.03 -3.12
CA ALA A 11 -10.43 -2.34 -1.95
C ALA A 11 -10.33 -0.82 -2.15
N VAL A 12 -9.89 -0.37 -3.33
CA VAL A 12 -9.88 1.05 -3.70
C VAL A 12 -11.28 1.65 -3.66
N ARG A 13 -12.28 0.96 -4.22
CA ARG A 13 -13.69 1.43 -4.20
C ARG A 13 -14.31 1.52 -2.81
N GLN A 14 -13.71 0.85 -1.82
CA GLN A 14 -14.13 0.91 -0.42
C GLN A 14 -13.25 1.83 0.43
N ASP A 15 -12.41 2.67 -0.18
CA ASP A 15 -11.50 3.58 0.54
C ASP A 15 -10.62 2.86 1.59
N ALA A 16 -10.22 1.62 1.31
CA ALA A 16 -9.38 0.84 2.21
C ALA A 16 -7.95 1.42 2.29
N SER A 17 -7.31 1.31 3.45
CA SER A 17 -5.90 1.70 3.61
C SER A 17 -4.93 0.59 3.23
N ASP A 18 -5.30 -0.66 3.52
CA ASP A 18 -4.46 -1.83 3.30
C ASP A 18 -5.29 -3.02 2.81
N VAL A 19 -4.67 -3.94 2.08
CA VAL A 19 -5.23 -5.24 1.68
C VAL A 19 -4.28 -6.34 2.13
N HIS A 20 -4.81 -7.39 2.72
CA HIS A 20 -4.07 -8.54 3.22
C HIS A 20 -4.55 -9.82 2.55
N ILE A 21 -3.61 -10.58 2.01
CA ILE A 21 -3.83 -11.89 1.39
C ILE A 21 -3.11 -12.92 2.25
N ASN A 22 -3.88 -13.84 2.84
CA ASN A 22 -3.38 -14.94 3.67
C ASN A 22 -3.97 -16.26 3.19
N VAL A 23 -3.14 -17.30 3.10
CA VAL A 23 -3.61 -18.64 2.71
C VAL A 23 -4.59 -19.19 3.74
N GLY A 24 -5.69 -19.77 3.25
CA GLY A 24 -6.77 -20.32 4.07
C GLY A 24 -7.80 -19.29 4.53
N MET A 25 -7.65 -18.02 4.16
CA MET A 25 -8.59 -16.94 4.49
C MET A 25 -9.06 -16.21 3.22
N PRO A 26 -10.26 -15.61 3.22
CA PRO A 26 -10.61 -14.61 2.22
C PRO A 26 -9.63 -13.43 2.24
N PRO A 27 -9.51 -12.66 1.15
CA PRO A 27 -8.87 -11.35 1.18
C PRO A 27 -9.47 -10.46 2.26
N ILE A 28 -8.63 -9.78 3.01
CA ILE A 28 -9.04 -8.90 4.10
C ILE A 28 -8.62 -7.48 3.73
N ILE A 29 -9.49 -6.51 3.93
CA ILE A 29 -9.14 -5.10 3.81
C ILE A 29 -9.08 -4.45 5.19
N ARG A 30 -8.28 -3.39 5.29
CA ARG A 30 -8.36 -2.46 6.41
C ARG A 30 -9.13 -1.22 5.98
N HIS A 31 -10.28 -0.97 6.60
CA HIS A 31 -11.07 0.24 6.37
C HIS A 31 -11.36 0.90 7.71
N ASN A 32 -11.05 2.19 7.85
CA ASN A 32 -11.21 2.94 9.11
C ASN A 32 -10.66 2.22 10.35
N THR A 33 -9.45 1.67 10.23
CA THR A 33 -8.72 0.88 11.26
C THR A 33 -9.22 -0.55 11.50
N GLU A 34 -10.43 -0.89 11.05
CA GLU A 34 -11.01 -2.22 11.21
C GLU A 34 -10.60 -3.16 10.08
N LEU A 35 -10.49 -4.46 10.39
CA LEU A 35 -10.23 -5.51 9.42
C LEU A 35 -11.55 -6.13 8.98
N VAL A 36 -11.81 -6.13 7.68
CA VAL A 36 -13.06 -6.64 7.08
C VAL A 36 -12.72 -7.68 6.02
N GLU A 37 -13.30 -8.87 6.14
CA GLU A 37 -13.20 -9.91 5.12
C GLU A 37 -14.03 -9.53 3.89
N LEU A 38 -13.44 -9.65 2.71
CA LEU A 38 -14.16 -9.47 1.46
C LEU A 38 -14.92 -10.75 1.09
N PRO A 39 -16.04 -10.65 0.34
CA PRO A 39 -16.87 -11.79 -0.03
C PRO A 39 -16.26 -12.61 -1.19
N PHE A 40 -15.01 -13.02 -1.04
CA PHE A 40 -14.31 -13.91 -1.95
C PHE A 40 -14.01 -15.25 -1.26
N PRO A 41 -13.75 -16.33 -2.03
CA PRO A 41 -13.29 -17.58 -1.46
C PRO A 41 -11.96 -17.44 -0.72
N ALA A 42 -11.68 -18.39 0.18
CA ALA A 42 -10.39 -18.50 0.83
C ALA A 42 -9.26 -18.72 -0.20
N VAL A 43 -8.15 -18.01 -0.02
CA VAL A 43 -7.01 -18.05 -0.93
C VAL A 43 -6.17 -19.30 -0.69
N THR A 44 -5.81 -20.00 -1.76
CA THR A 44 -4.90 -21.15 -1.69
C THR A 44 -3.43 -20.72 -1.81
N GLN A 45 -2.49 -21.57 -1.37
CA GLN A 45 -1.04 -21.33 -1.54
C GLN A 45 -0.67 -21.10 -3.01
N ALA A 46 -1.25 -21.90 -3.92
CA ALA A 46 -0.99 -21.78 -5.35
C ALA A 46 -1.48 -20.44 -5.90
N GLU A 47 -2.64 -19.96 -5.44
CA GLU A 47 -3.17 -18.65 -5.81
C GLU A 47 -2.31 -17.52 -5.26
N ALA A 48 -1.93 -17.56 -3.98
CA ALA A 48 -1.08 -16.53 -3.38
C ALA A 48 0.26 -16.39 -4.13
N LEU A 49 0.93 -17.51 -4.44
CA LEU A 49 2.16 -17.51 -5.23
C LEU A 49 1.96 -16.97 -6.64
N ALA A 50 0.87 -17.37 -7.31
CA ALA A 50 0.55 -16.86 -8.63
C ALA A 50 0.26 -15.35 -8.63
N MET A 51 -0.39 -14.83 -7.58
CA MET A 51 -0.59 -13.39 -7.39
C MET A 51 0.75 -12.66 -7.31
N VAL A 52 1.70 -13.14 -6.49
CA VAL A 52 3.05 -12.56 -6.42
C VAL A 52 3.72 -12.59 -7.79
N LYS A 53 3.75 -13.76 -8.45
CA LYS A 53 4.36 -13.94 -9.77
C LYS A 53 3.75 -13.04 -10.84
N SER A 54 2.47 -12.71 -10.75
CA SER A 54 1.80 -11.81 -11.70
C SER A 54 2.24 -10.35 -11.59
N MET A 55 2.92 -9.97 -10.51
CA MET A 55 3.28 -8.57 -10.21
C MET A 55 4.79 -8.28 -10.29
N ILE A 56 5.64 -9.30 -10.38
CA ILE A 56 7.10 -9.16 -10.43
C ILE A 56 7.67 -10.03 -11.56
N ASP A 57 8.88 -9.71 -12.01
CA ASP A 57 9.59 -10.53 -12.99
C ASP A 57 10.09 -11.87 -12.41
N ASP A 58 10.46 -12.80 -13.29
CA ASP A 58 10.89 -14.15 -12.89
C ASP A 58 12.16 -14.13 -12.01
N GLU A 59 13.06 -13.15 -12.19
CA GLU A 59 14.28 -13.02 -11.37
C GLU A 59 13.93 -12.66 -9.92
N ARG A 60 13.05 -11.66 -9.74
CA ARG A 60 12.53 -11.25 -8.43
C ARG A 60 11.68 -12.34 -7.81
N PHE A 61 10.91 -13.09 -8.61
CA PHE A 61 10.13 -14.22 -8.11
C PHE A 61 11.02 -15.33 -7.57
N ALA A 62 12.04 -15.74 -8.33
CA ALA A 62 13.02 -16.72 -7.86
C ALA A 62 13.75 -16.24 -6.59
N ARG A 63 14.04 -14.94 -6.51
CA ARG A 63 14.60 -14.33 -5.29
C ARG A 63 13.62 -14.42 -4.12
N PHE A 64 12.36 -14.08 -4.31
CA PHE A 64 11.31 -14.20 -3.30
C PHE A 64 11.15 -15.64 -2.79
N GLU A 65 11.16 -16.64 -3.68
CA GLU A 65 11.08 -18.05 -3.25
C GLU A 65 12.26 -18.47 -2.36
N ARG A 66 13.46 -17.91 -2.61
CA ARG A 66 14.66 -18.19 -1.84
C ARG A 66 14.76 -17.39 -0.53
N GLU A 67 14.53 -16.08 -0.62
CA GLU A 67 14.71 -15.12 0.48
C GLU A 67 13.46 -14.96 1.35
N ARG A 68 12.32 -15.47 0.87
CA ARG A 68 11.04 -15.52 1.57
C ARG A 68 10.42 -14.15 1.90
N ASP A 69 10.92 -13.09 1.28
CA ASP A 69 10.41 -11.72 1.40
C ASP A 69 10.74 -10.89 0.14
N VAL A 70 9.86 -9.98 -0.25
CA VAL A 70 10.11 -8.98 -1.29
C VAL A 70 9.21 -7.75 -1.11
N ASP A 71 9.82 -6.57 -1.12
CA ASP A 71 9.14 -5.28 -1.19
C ASP A 71 9.21 -4.69 -2.61
N PHE A 72 8.10 -4.17 -3.11
CA PHE A 72 8.02 -3.48 -4.39
C PHE A 72 6.82 -2.52 -4.45
N SER A 73 6.70 -1.79 -5.56
CA SER A 73 5.51 -0.98 -5.87
C SER A 73 4.80 -1.55 -7.09
N SER A 74 3.47 -1.54 -7.06
CA SER A 74 2.62 -1.95 -8.18
C SER A 74 1.61 -0.86 -8.51
N THR A 75 1.20 -0.80 -9.77
CA THR A 75 0.24 0.21 -10.26
C THR A 75 -0.85 -0.49 -11.06
N LEU A 76 -2.11 -0.22 -10.75
CA LEU A 76 -3.24 -0.68 -11.53
C LEU A 76 -3.40 0.16 -12.82
N PRO A 77 -4.10 -0.36 -13.85
CA PRO A 77 -4.30 0.37 -15.12
C PRO A 77 -5.02 1.72 -14.97
N ASP A 78 -5.84 1.87 -13.92
CA ASP A 78 -6.55 3.11 -13.56
C ASP A 78 -5.67 4.14 -12.83
N GLY A 79 -4.39 3.82 -12.61
CA GLY A 79 -3.38 4.68 -12.02
C GLY A 79 -3.23 4.52 -10.51
N HIS A 80 -4.06 3.73 -9.82
CA HIS A 80 -3.90 3.48 -8.38
C HIS A 80 -2.59 2.76 -8.08
N ARG A 81 -1.82 3.33 -7.15
CA ARG A 81 -0.51 2.82 -6.74
C ARG A 81 -0.59 2.08 -5.42
N PHE A 82 0.25 1.06 -5.28
CA PHE A 82 0.31 0.22 -4.09
C PHE A 82 1.77 0.01 -3.69
N ARG A 83 2.05 0.08 -2.39
CA ARG A 83 3.27 -0.52 -1.84
C ARG A 83 2.95 -1.96 -1.45
N VAL A 84 3.69 -2.90 -2.00
CA VAL A 84 3.46 -4.33 -1.82
C VAL A 84 4.62 -4.93 -1.07
N ASN A 85 4.30 -5.68 -0.02
CA ASN A 85 5.22 -6.61 0.63
C ASN A 85 4.65 -8.02 0.45
N ALA A 86 5.40 -8.92 -0.17
CA ALA A 86 5.09 -10.34 -0.22
C ALA A 86 6.11 -11.09 0.61
N HIS A 87 5.65 -11.95 1.52
CA HIS A 87 6.50 -12.69 2.45
C HIS A 87 5.95 -14.10 2.70
N PHE A 88 6.75 -14.96 3.31
CA PHE A 88 6.25 -16.23 3.85
C PHE A 88 5.93 -16.11 5.33
N GLN A 89 4.78 -16.66 5.73
CA GLN A 89 4.41 -16.90 7.12
C GLN A 89 3.92 -18.35 7.27
N ARG A 90 4.39 -19.05 8.31
CA ARG A 90 4.00 -20.45 8.57
C ARG A 90 4.14 -21.35 7.33
N GLU A 91 5.24 -21.19 6.58
CA GLU A 91 5.53 -21.88 5.31
C GLU A 91 4.54 -21.61 4.16
N THR A 92 3.69 -20.60 4.29
CA THR A 92 2.74 -20.17 3.24
C THR A 92 3.00 -18.74 2.81
N ALA A 93 2.70 -18.42 1.54
CA ALA A 93 2.86 -17.08 1.01
C ALA A 93 1.76 -16.15 1.55
N ALA A 94 2.12 -14.92 1.87
CA ALA A 94 1.21 -13.85 2.27
C ALA A 94 1.61 -12.55 1.57
N ILE A 95 0.63 -11.67 1.36
CA ILE A 95 0.84 -10.41 0.65
C ILE A 95 0.12 -9.30 1.40
N SER A 96 0.82 -8.21 1.65
CA SER A 96 0.24 -6.99 2.20
C SER A 96 0.41 -5.85 1.20
N PHE A 97 -0.70 -5.21 0.86
CA PHE A 97 -0.75 -4.03 0.02
C PHE A 97 -1.10 -2.84 0.89
N ARG A 98 -0.42 -1.72 0.68
CA ARG A 98 -0.85 -0.41 1.17
C ARG A 98 -1.20 0.47 -0.02
N ILE A 99 -2.42 1.00 -0.02
CA ILE A 99 -2.87 1.92 -1.06
C ILE A 99 -2.11 3.23 -0.92
N ILE A 100 -1.52 3.71 -2.01
CA ILE A 100 -0.87 5.01 -2.10
C ILE A 100 -1.86 5.96 -2.79
N PRO A 101 -2.32 7.02 -2.11
CA PRO A 101 -3.24 7.99 -2.72
C PRO A 101 -2.64 8.59 -3.99
N ASN A 102 -3.43 8.62 -5.08
CA ASN A 102 -3.02 9.22 -6.35
C ASN A 102 -3.01 10.75 -6.29
N GLN A 103 -3.94 11.32 -5.53
CA GLN A 103 -4.04 12.75 -5.34
C GLN A 103 -3.22 13.16 -4.11
N VAL A 104 -2.20 13.96 -4.35
CA VAL A 104 -1.57 14.72 -3.27
C VAL A 104 -2.56 15.81 -2.87
N LEU A 105 -3.04 15.75 -1.63
CA LEU A 105 -3.88 16.81 -1.07
C LEU A 105 -3.03 18.06 -0.89
N ASP A 106 -3.56 19.23 -1.24
CA ASP A 106 -2.90 20.48 -0.95
C ASP A 106 -2.94 20.79 0.56
N ALA A 107 -2.08 21.71 1.01
CA ALA A 107 -1.99 22.06 2.42
C ALA A 107 -3.29 22.66 2.98
N GLU A 108 -4.10 23.29 2.13
CA GLU A 108 -5.39 23.89 2.52
C GLU A 108 -6.44 22.81 2.81
N SER A 109 -6.55 21.81 1.94
CA SER A 109 -7.43 20.64 2.09
C SER A 109 -7.07 19.80 3.32
N LEU A 110 -5.79 19.80 3.71
CA LEU A 110 -5.30 19.16 4.93
C LEU A 110 -5.47 20.03 6.19
N ASN A 111 -6.00 21.26 6.07
CA ASN A 111 -6.08 22.25 7.14
C ASN A 111 -4.73 22.46 7.85
N LEU A 112 -3.62 22.39 7.11
CA LEU A 112 -2.30 22.64 7.67
C LEU A 112 -2.16 24.14 7.97
N PRO A 113 -1.62 24.51 9.14
CA PRO A 113 -1.42 25.92 9.46
C PRO A 113 -0.43 26.57 8.49
N THR A 114 -0.57 27.87 8.24
CA THR A 114 0.24 28.64 7.28
C THR A 114 1.75 28.47 7.48
N ILE A 115 2.21 28.33 8.73
CA ILE A 115 3.62 28.07 9.06
C ILE A 115 4.18 26.84 8.34
N VAL A 116 3.36 25.82 8.04
CA VAL A 116 3.80 24.63 7.32
C VAL A 116 4.16 24.95 5.86
N LYS A 117 3.46 25.90 5.22
CA LYS A 117 3.82 26.42 3.89
C LYS A 117 5.10 27.26 3.95
N GLU A 118 5.23 28.11 4.96
CA GLU A 118 6.46 28.93 5.13
C GLU A 118 7.72 28.05 5.29
N LEU A 119 7.59 26.87 5.88
CA LEU A 119 8.70 25.90 5.98
C LEU A 119 9.17 25.36 4.62
N THR A 120 8.33 25.36 3.57
CA THR A 120 8.72 24.90 2.22
C THR A 120 9.52 25.96 1.46
N GLU A 121 9.49 27.22 1.91
CA GLU A 121 10.23 28.34 1.30
C GLU A 121 11.66 28.50 1.86
N LEU A 122 12.02 27.71 2.88
CA LEU A 122 13.36 27.74 3.47
C LEU A 122 14.42 27.36 2.43
N PRO A 123 15.43 28.20 2.15
CA PRO A 123 16.41 27.94 1.10
C PRO A 123 17.37 26.79 1.44
N ARG A 124 17.44 26.39 2.71
CA ARG A 124 18.24 25.29 3.27
C ARG A 124 17.85 25.04 4.72
N GLY A 125 17.99 23.79 5.16
CA GLY A 125 17.72 23.39 6.54
C GLY A 125 17.30 21.93 6.63
N LEU A 126 16.93 21.49 7.83
CA LEU A 126 16.35 20.18 8.09
C LEU A 126 14.96 20.38 8.70
N VAL A 127 13.93 19.86 8.03
CA VAL A 127 12.55 19.85 8.54
C VAL A 127 12.18 18.41 8.89
N LEU A 128 11.67 18.20 10.11
CA LEU A 128 11.28 16.90 10.62
C LEU A 128 9.76 16.84 10.84
N VAL A 129 9.08 15.94 10.12
CA VAL A 129 7.65 15.66 10.31
C VAL A 129 7.51 14.37 11.12
N THR A 130 7.05 14.49 12.36
CA THR A 130 7.05 13.39 13.35
C THR A 130 5.62 13.00 13.77
N GLY A 131 5.48 11.87 14.47
CA GLY A 131 4.19 11.33 14.91
C GLY A 131 4.06 9.81 14.77
N PRO A 132 3.05 9.18 15.39
CA PRO A 132 2.84 7.72 15.35
C PRO A 132 2.39 7.22 13.97
N THR A 133 2.39 5.90 13.75
CA THR A 133 1.90 5.30 12.49
C THR A 133 0.46 5.70 12.22
N GLY A 134 0.15 6.08 10.97
CA GLY A 134 -1.20 6.53 10.57
C GLY A 134 -1.51 8.01 10.85
N SER A 135 -0.62 8.78 11.49
CA SER A 135 -0.88 10.19 11.86
C SER A 135 -0.78 11.22 10.72
N GLY A 136 -0.79 10.80 9.45
CA GLY A 136 -0.72 11.73 8.31
C GLY A 136 0.65 12.33 7.96
N LYS A 137 1.77 11.82 8.53
CA LYS A 137 3.13 12.32 8.24
C LYS A 137 3.46 12.33 6.75
N SER A 138 3.28 11.20 6.07
CA SER A 138 3.58 11.05 4.65
C SER A 138 2.69 11.94 3.80
N THR A 139 1.41 12.10 4.18
CA THR A 139 0.46 13.00 3.51
C THR A 139 0.88 14.47 3.65
N THR A 140 1.31 14.87 4.85
CA THR A 140 1.82 16.23 5.12
C THR A 140 3.10 16.50 4.33
N LEU A 141 4.06 15.58 4.35
CA LEU A 141 5.30 15.68 3.57
C LEU A 141 5.03 15.74 2.07
N ALA A 142 4.09 14.94 1.55
CA ALA A 142 3.71 14.98 0.15
C ALA A 142 3.13 16.36 -0.24
N ALA A 143 2.25 16.93 0.59
CA ALA A 143 1.68 18.26 0.38
C ALA A 143 2.73 19.37 0.43
N MET A 144 3.75 19.23 1.28
CA MET A 144 4.88 20.15 1.34
C MET A 144 5.75 20.07 0.09
N ILE A 145 6.13 18.85 -0.33
CA ILE A 145 6.97 18.63 -1.51
C ILE A 145 6.28 19.11 -2.79
N ALA A 146 4.97 18.98 -2.89
CA ALA A 146 4.21 19.44 -4.06
C ALA A 146 4.17 20.98 -4.22
N GLN A 147 4.55 21.75 -3.20
CA GLN A 147 4.60 23.22 -3.22
C GLN A 147 6.00 23.78 -3.48
N ILE A 148 7.01 22.91 -3.59
CA ILE A 148 8.40 23.26 -3.91
C ILE A 148 8.62 23.09 -5.42
#